data_AF-A0A5K7Y0Q8-F1
#
_entry.id   AF-A0A5K7Y0Q8-F1
#
_cell.length_a   1.000
_cell.length_b   1.000
_cell.length_c   1.000
_cell.angle_alpha   90.00
_cell.angle_beta   90.00
_cell.angle_gamma   90.00
#
_symmetry.space_group_name_H-M   'P 1'
#
loop_
_entity.id
_entity.type
_entity.pdbx_description
1 polymer ?
#
loop_
_entity_poly.entity_id
_entity_poly.type
_entity_poly.pdbx_seq_one_letter_code
_entity_poly.pdbx_strand_id
1 'polypeptide(L)'
;MWQQYQRVWQANQTRSPKARKPLPLPDVSRAGYHQGEALPALELESRDEGEAAGKGEAEKGTAGESAKGVLRRFDVTAYGADGSDTLSDRRAILEAHAAMRDWQRQGSDDADRPARRGVLYFPAGDYVVYGAAERDWFHSRLVALKAAVADAEHQQALREALLKMQGLSLAGSHWTLMGAGSDVTHLKQTRPMLPLHASWYWSTPWLLHLGNLAEGGKQEEWQAVTPTRHRQPADTQDTITLADEAGQSDETDGAALSPGDEVLLESIDKRPESVARALAPYQMEKDASTGESRWLIERDGVIKRARYRVVARDGKRLTLSLPVVHERFPGEQWRIARLHPAREVGVQGITLKGNWRGHFKHHRSAEDDSGFGLLDLDGITDGWVRDVRLDSFNQGVKVRHSSQLTLEDVTMTGKPGHIAMTISDSNQVLARQVVDQSHAWHAPGVARYATHNVYLELEHAGDSGIELHGQQSRDNVFDRKRGGHVRDRWGASVGHQPNHLRGLVLWNPVNTGKPHAAWPFMRADSHFGKVIMPTVVGATGHALGIANRHDYARVMNAKGVTEYDPLPPMDALQARVESPGEAVEPASLYRAQRELLQETRE
;
A
#
# COMPACT_ATOMS: atom_id res chain seq x y z
N MET A 1 -16.94 -21.27 -6.09
CA MET A 1 -15.58 -21.09 -5.55
C MET A 1 -15.52 -21.00 -4.02
N TRP A 2 -16.34 -20.15 -3.38
CA TRP A 2 -16.36 -19.98 -1.91
C TRP A 2 -16.46 -21.30 -1.12
N GLN A 3 -17.43 -22.15 -1.46
CA GLN A 3 -17.60 -23.45 -0.78
C GLN A 3 -16.35 -24.34 -0.86
N GLN A 4 -15.60 -24.27 -1.95
CA GLN A 4 -14.34 -25.00 -2.09
C GLN A 4 -13.25 -24.41 -1.19
N TYR A 5 -13.17 -23.07 -1.10
CA TYR A 5 -12.28 -22.39 -0.17
C TYR A 5 -12.57 -22.85 1.27
N GLN A 6 -13.82 -22.73 1.73
CA GLN A 6 -14.22 -23.09 3.09
C GLN A 6 -13.84 -24.55 3.42
N ARG A 7 -14.21 -25.49 2.55
CA ARG A 7 -13.87 -26.92 2.74
C ARG A 7 -12.36 -27.17 2.83
N VAL A 8 -11.56 -26.55 1.96
CA VAL A 8 -10.10 -26.75 1.96
C VAL A 8 -9.46 -26.08 3.17
N TRP A 9 -9.91 -24.88 3.51
CA TRP A 9 -9.44 -24.11 4.67
C TRP A 9 -9.69 -24.86 5.97
N GLN A 10 -10.94 -25.32 6.21
CA GLN A 10 -11.31 -26.10 7.39
C GLN A 10 -10.50 -27.40 7.47
N ALA A 11 -10.38 -28.13 6.36
CA ALA A 11 -9.58 -29.35 6.32
C ALA A 11 -8.09 -29.09 6.58
N ASN A 12 -7.56 -27.91 6.27
CA ASN A 12 -6.16 -27.56 6.56
C ASN A 12 -5.90 -27.27 8.03
N GLN A 13 -6.91 -26.92 8.83
CA GLN A 13 -6.77 -26.70 10.27
C GLN A 13 -6.37 -27.97 11.02
N THR A 14 -6.90 -29.13 10.61
CA THR A 14 -6.62 -30.42 11.25
C THR A 14 -5.50 -31.22 10.59
N ARG A 15 -5.08 -30.83 9.38
CA ARG A 15 -3.97 -31.48 8.67
C ARG A 15 -2.62 -31.09 9.27
N SER A 16 -1.71 -32.06 9.30
CA SER A 16 -0.30 -31.78 9.53
C SER A 16 0.23 -30.78 8.49
N PRO A 17 1.25 -29.96 8.81
CA PRO A 17 1.77 -28.96 7.88
C PRO A 17 2.17 -29.50 6.50
N LYS A 18 2.66 -30.74 6.44
CA LYS A 18 3.05 -31.42 5.18
C LYS A 18 1.85 -31.90 4.34
N ALA A 19 0.68 -32.08 4.96
CA ALA A 19 -0.53 -32.57 4.30
C ALA A 19 -1.47 -31.43 3.86
N ARG A 20 -1.22 -30.18 4.27
CA ARG A 20 -2.02 -29.01 3.91
C ARG A 20 -2.03 -28.80 2.39
N LYS A 21 -3.21 -28.45 1.85
CA LYS A 21 -3.45 -28.26 0.41
C LYS A 21 -3.56 -26.78 0.05
N PRO A 22 -3.22 -26.36 -1.18
CA PRO A 22 -3.41 -24.97 -1.62
C PRO A 22 -4.87 -24.54 -1.54
N LEU A 23 -5.11 -23.31 -1.06
CA LEU A 23 -6.41 -22.68 -1.11
C LEU A 23 -6.77 -22.28 -2.56
N PRO A 24 -8.05 -22.35 -2.97
CA PRO A 24 -8.49 -21.96 -4.30
C PRO A 24 -8.61 -20.43 -4.47
N LEU A 25 -8.58 -19.68 -3.38
CA LEU A 25 -8.60 -18.22 -3.28
C LEU A 25 -7.56 -17.81 -2.22
N PRO A 26 -6.93 -16.62 -2.33
CA PRO A 26 -6.05 -16.12 -1.27
C PRO A 26 -6.82 -15.93 0.04
N ASP A 27 -6.16 -16.17 1.18
CA ASP A 27 -6.75 -15.92 2.50
C ASP A 27 -6.46 -14.48 2.95
N VAL A 28 -7.45 -13.59 2.76
CA VAL A 28 -7.36 -12.18 3.17
C VAL A 28 -8.13 -11.87 4.46
N SER A 29 -8.54 -12.91 5.21
CA SER A 29 -9.29 -12.78 6.48
C SER A 29 -8.63 -11.87 7.51
N ARG A 30 -7.32 -11.64 7.41
CA ARG A 30 -6.50 -10.87 8.35
C ARG A 30 -6.10 -9.49 7.82
N ALA A 31 -6.63 -9.05 6.68
CA ALA A 31 -6.33 -7.71 6.18
C ALA A 31 -6.93 -6.64 7.10
N GLY A 32 -6.17 -5.57 7.35
CA GLY A 32 -6.55 -4.43 8.19
C GLY A 32 -5.68 -4.23 9.42
N TYR A 33 -5.90 -3.11 10.10
CA TYR A 33 -5.34 -2.74 11.40
C TYR A 33 -5.40 -3.89 12.41
N HIS A 34 -4.26 -4.21 13.06
CA HIS A 34 -4.13 -5.33 14.00
C HIS A 34 -4.81 -6.61 13.51
N GLN A 35 -4.55 -6.98 12.25
CA GLN A 35 -5.22 -8.09 11.59
C GLN A 35 -6.73 -7.95 11.62
N GLY A 36 -7.28 -6.82 11.17
CA GLY A 36 -8.71 -6.51 11.02
C GLY A 36 -9.49 -6.25 12.32
N GLU A 37 -8.82 -5.90 13.41
CA GLU A 37 -9.47 -5.35 14.60
C GLU A 37 -10.13 -3.99 14.30
N ALA A 38 -11.03 -3.56 15.19
CA ALA A 38 -11.61 -2.22 15.12
C ALA A 38 -10.52 -1.16 15.35
N LEU A 39 -10.55 -0.07 14.56
CA LEU A 39 -9.58 1.02 14.77
C LEU A 39 -9.84 1.70 16.11
N PRO A 40 -8.79 2.23 16.77
CA PRO A 40 -8.92 2.82 18.09
C PRO A 40 -9.96 3.95 18.11
N ALA A 41 -10.78 3.98 19.16
CA ALA A 41 -11.58 5.14 19.52
C ALA A 41 -10.64 6.19 20.13
N LEU A 42 -10.40 7.28 19.43
CA LEU A 42 -9.67 8.43 19.95
C LEU A 42 -10.68 9.41 20.52
N GLU A 43 -11.26 9.07 21.67
CA GLU A 43 -12.10 10.01 22.40
C GLU A 43 -11.20 11.08 23.03
N LEU A 44 -11.24 12.28 22.45
CA LEU A 44 -10.62 13.45 23.03
C LEU A 44 -11.55 13.93 24.15
N GLU A 45 -11.15 13.80 25.40
CA GLU A 45 -11.87 14.46 26.50
C GLU A 45 -11.93 15.97 26.19
N SER A 46 -13.13 16.49 25.98
CA SER A 46 -13.37 17.92 25.84
C SER A 46 -13.16 18.57 27.20
N ARG A 47 -12.13 19.41 27.34
CA ARG A 47 -12.16 20.46 28.36
C ARG A 47 -12.14 21.80 27.65
N ASP A 48 -13.29 22.48 27.76
CA ASP A 48 -13.40 23.92 27.59
C ASP A 48 -12.49 24.57 28.64
N GLU A 49 -11.45 25.27 28.20
CA GLU A 49 -10.73 26.22 29.07
C GLU A 49 -10.95 27.63 28.53
N GLY A 50 -12.13 28.16 28.86
CA GLY A 50 -12.31 29.59 29.05
C GLY A 50 -12.13 29.91 30.52
N GLU A 51 -10.96 30.41 30.92
CA GLU A 51 -10.85 31.36 32.02
C GLU A 51 -9.49 32.09 32.00
N ALA A 52 -9.56 33.39 32.24
CA ALA A 52 -8.51 34.37 31.98
C ALA A 52 -7.26 34.18 32.88
N ALA A 53 -6.10 34.43 32.28
CA ALA A 53 -4.80 34.40 32.95
C ALA A 53 -4.70 35.46 34.08
N GLY A 54 -4.79 35.00 35.33
CA GLY A 54 -4.22 35.66 36.50
C GLY A 54 -2.74 35.27 36.65
N LYS A 55 -1.88 36.27 36.90
CA LYS A 55 -0.44 36.13 37.16
C LYS A 55 -0.17 35.26 38.39
N GLY A 56 0.73 34.29 38.29
CA GLY A 56 1.28 33.56 39.44
C GLY A 56 2.15 32.38 39.01
N GLU A 57 3.31 32.25 39.63
CA GLU A 57 4.37 31.30 39.31
C GLU A 57 4.01 29.82 39.59
N ALA A 58 4.72 28.93 38.89
CA ALA A 58 5.08 27.57 39.29
C ALA A 58 3.95 26.60 39.75
N GLU A 59 3.35 25.89 38.80
CA GLU A 59 3.13 24.43 38.81
C GLU A 59 2.43 24.02 37.49
N LYS A 60 3.13 23.30 36.60
CA LYS A 60 2.53 22.79 35.35
C LYS A 60 1.75 21.52 35.66
N GLY A 61 0.43 21.65 35.61
CA GLY A 61 -0.57 20.69 36.07
C GLY A 61 -0.56 19.30 35.42
N THR A 62 -0.84 18.35 36.32
CA THR A 62 -1.28 16.95 36.18
C THR A 62 -2.59 16.83 35.38
N ALA A 63 -2.62 16.06 34.29
CA ALA A 63 -2.89 14.62 34.20
C ALA A 63 -4.39 14.25 34.33
N GLY A 64 -5.00 13.88 33.20
CA GLY A 64 -6.19 13.02 33.12
C GLY A 64 -5.73 11.68 32.56
N GLU A 65 -5.77 10.63 33.37
CA GLU A 65 -5.24 9.30 33.05
C GLU A 65 -6.39 8.34 32.72
N SER A 66 -6.42 7.80 31.50
CA SER A 66 -7.32 6.70 31.13
C SER A 66 -6.54 5.39 30.94
N ALA A 67 -7.20 4.27 31.19
CA ALA A 67 -6.60 2.96 31.45
C ALA A 67 -5.97 2.22 30.22
N LYS A 68 -5.61 2.91 29.14
CA LYS A 68 -4.90 2.33 27.97
C LYS A 68 -3.89 3.32 27.37
N GLY A 69 -2.75 3.49 28.05
CA GLY A 69 -1.67 4.39 27.62
C GLY A 69 -1.98 5.87 27.84
N VAL A 70 -0.95 6.68 28.10
CA VAL A 70 -1.14 8.13 28.27
C VAL A 70 -1.40 8.73 26.90
N LEU A 71 -2.61 9.24 26.67
CA LEU A 71 -2.99 10.00 25.46
C LEU A 71 -2.77 11.48 25.72
N ARG A 72 -2.15 12.21 24.78
CA ARG A 72 -2.02 13.67 24.88
C ARG A 72 -2.26 14.37 23.55
N ARG A 73 -3.08 15.42 23.58
CA ARG A 73 -3.32 16.33 22.47
C ARG A 73 -2.25 17.42 22.39
N PHE A 74 -1.79 17.68 21.18
CA PHE A 74 -0.90 18.77 20.78
C PHE A 74 -1.65 19.60 19.73
N ASP A 75 -2.32 20.63 20.19
CA ASP A 75 -3.09 21.53 19.33
C ASP A 75 -2.15 22.45 18.55
N VAL A 76 -2.22 22.43 17.22
CA VAL A 76 -1.31 23.22 16.36
C VAL A 76 -1.45 24.73 16.56
N THR A 77 -2.61 25.22 17.02
CA THR A 77 -2.84 26.65 17.28
C THR A 77 -2.05 27.15 18.49
N ALA A 78 -1.76 26.28 19.46
CA ALA A 78 -0.88 26.59 20.59
C ALA A 78 0.59 26.80 20.16
N TYR A 79 0.93 26.40 18.92
CA TYR A 79 2.24 26.60 18.29
C TYR A 79 2.19 27.67 17.18
N GLY A 80 1.08 28.40 17.08
CA GLY A 80 0.94 29.54 16.17
C GLY A 80 0.39 29.23 14.78
N ALA A 81 -0.24 28.06 14.58
CA ALA A 81 -1.04 27.83 13.37
C ALA A 81 -2.34 28.65 13.44
N ASP A 82 -2.78 29.20 12.32
CA ASP A 82 -4.00 30.00 12.19
C ASP A 82 -4.80 29.55 10.97
N GLY A 83 -5.77 28.67 11.20
CA GLY A 83 -6.67 28.18 10.15
C GLY A 83 -7.67 29.22 9.63
N SER A 84 -7.59 30.49 10.04
CA SER A 84 -8.47 31.57 9.56
C SER A 84 -7.84 32.44 8.48
N ASP A 85 -6.54 32.30 8.23
CA ASP A 85 -5.80 33.13 7.27
C ASP A 85 -5.32 32.35 6.03
N THR A 86 -4.35 32.91 5.30
CA THR A 86 -3.74 32.27 4.11
C THR A 86 -2.22 32.15 4.22
N LEU A 87 -1.68 32.40 5.41
CA LEU A 87 -0.26 32.32 5.72
C LEU A 87 0.14 30.86 5.97
N SER A 88 1.44 30.60 5.97
CA SER A 88 1.96 29.25 6.12
C SER A 88 1.93 28.79 7.58
N ASP A 89 1.26 27.67 7.83
CA ASP A 89 1.21 26.99 9.13
C ASP A 89 2.34 25.97 9.31
N ARG A 90 3.15 25.77 8.26
CA ARG A 90 4.16 24.71 8.21
C ARG A 90 5.06 24.68 9.45
N ARG A 91 5.50 25.85 9.93
CA ARG A 91 6.37 25.95 11.11
C ARG A 91 5.65 25.49 12.38
N ALA A 92 4.44 25.98 12.62
CA ALA A 92 3.66 25.61 13.79
C ALA A 92 3.38 24.11 13.85
N ILE A 93 3.07 23.48 12.70
CA ILE A 93 2.86 22.04 12.60
C ILE A 93 4.15 21.26 12.94
N LEU A 94 5.30 21.70 12.44
CA LEU A 94 6.59 21.07 12.75
C LEU A 94 6.94 21.19 14.24
N GLU A 95 6.70 22.36 14.84
CA GLU A 95 6.96 22.61 16.27
C GLU A 95 6.02 21.78 17.16
N ALA A 96 4.73 21.71 16.83
CA ALA A 96 3.76 20.87 17.52
C ALA A 96 4.13 19.38 17.46
N HIS A 97 4.48 18.89 16.25
CA HIS A 97 4.95 17.52 16.08
C HIS A 97 6.24 17.26 16.86
N ALA A 98 7.23 18.18 16.83
CA ALA A 98 8.47 18.04 17.60
C ALA A 98 8.20 17.95 19.11
N ALA A 99 7.34 18.82 19.64
CA ALA A 99 6.95 18.80 21.05
C ALA A 99 6.25 17.48 21.45
N MET A 100 5.41 16.94 20.56
CA MET A 100 4.81 15.61 20.74
C MET A 100 5.89 14.53 20.82
N ARG A 101 6.85 14.55 19.89
CA ARG A 101 7.96 13.57 19.88
C ARG A 101 8.85 13.68 21.11
N ASP A 102 9.14 14.89 21.59
CA ASP A 102 9.90 15.11 22.83
C ASP A 102 9.16 14.55 24.04
N TRP A 103 7.85 14.81 24.14
CA TRP A 103 7.02 14.25 25.21
C TRP A 103 6.95 12.72 25.16
N GLN A 104 6.91 12.11 23.98
CA GLN A 104 6.95 10.65 23.85
C GLN A 104 8.31 10.08 24.31
N ARG A 105 9.43 10.70 23.95
CA ARG A 105 10.78 10.29 24.38
C ARG A 105 10.97 10.36 25.89
N GLN A 106 10.46 11.40 26.55
CA GLN A 106 10.50 11.51 28.02
C GLN A 106 9.69 10.42 28.74
N GLY A 107 8.94 9.59 28.02
CA GLY A 107 8.18 8.48 28.59
C GLY A 107 8.75 7.11 28.28
N SER A 108 9.77 7.01 27.44
CA SER A 108 10.35 5.73 27.01
C SER A 108 11.44 5.19 27.93
N ASP A 109 11.76 5.88 29.02
CA ASP A 109 12.83 5.50 29.96
C ASP A 109 12.43 4.35 30.91
N ASP A 110 11.17 3.89 30.84
CA ASP A 110 10.62 2.83 31.68
C ASP A 110 9.92 1.78 30.81
N ALA A 111 10.57 0.62 30.64
CA ALA A 111 10.12 -0.45 29.74
C ALA A 111 8.75 -1.05 30.13
N ASP A 112 8.31 -0.84 31.37
CA ASP A 112 7.05 -1.36 31.90
C ASP A 112 5.87 -0.40 31.69
N ARG A 113 6.11 0.81 31.16
CA ARG A 113 5.03 1.79 30.93
C ARG A 113 4.40 1.65 29.54
N PRO A 114 3.07 1.79 29.43
CA PRO A 114 2.41 1.78 28.13
C PRO A 114 2.89 2.97 27.28
N ALA A 115 3.01 2.73 25.97
CA ALA A 115 3.48 3.75 25.02
C ALA A 115 2.64 5.04 25.13
N ARG A 116 3.33 6.18 25.23
CA ARG A 116 2.71 7.52 25.17
C ARG A 116 2.15 7.76 23.77
N ARG A 117 0.84 7.98 23.68
CA ARG A 117 0.11 8.20 22.42
C ARG A 117 -0.12 9.70 22.21
N GLY A 118 0.37 10.23 21.10
CA GLY A 118 0.21 11.65 20.76
C GLY A 118 -0.91 11.89 19.76
N VAL A 119 -1.67 12.97 19.92
CA VAL A 119 -2.61 13.46 18.91
C VAL A 119 -2.14 14.83 18.45
N LEU A 120 -1.64 14.93 17.22
CA LEU A 120 -1.38 16.20 16.56
C LEU A 120 -2.72 16.73 16.04
N TYR A 121 -3.30 17.67 16.77
CA TYR A 121 -4.69 18.07 16.58
C TYR A 121 -4.81 19.39 15.82
N PHE A 122 -5.71 19.39 14.84
CA PHE A 122 -6.09 20.55 14.03
C PHE A 122 -7.56 20.91 14.33
N PRO A 123 -7.82 22.04 15.00
CA PRO A 123 -9.18 22.58 15.10
C PRO A 123 -9.79 22.87 13.73
N ALA A 124 -11.09 23.13 13.67
CA ALA A 124 -11.74 23.59 12.44
C ALA A 124 -11.00 24.82 11.86
N GLY A 125 -10.72 24.79 10.56
CA GLY A 125 -9.89 25.79 9.91
C GLY A 125 -9.25 25.31 8.61
N ASP A 126 -8.63 26.25 7.93
CA ASP A 126 -7.95 26.12 6.65
C ASP A 126 -6.44 26.37 6.80
N TYR A 127 -5.66 25.31 7.02
CA TYR A 127 -4.23 25.42 7.30
C TYR A 127 -3.39 25.26 6.04
N VAL A 128 -2.54 26.24 5.70
CA VAL A 128 -1.64 26.16 4.54
C VAL A 128 -0.35 25.44 4.93
N VAL A 129 -0.20 24.21 4.46
CA VAL A 129 0.99 23.37 4.71
C VAL A 129 2.10 23.62 3.69
N TYR A 130 1.71 23.95 2.45
CA TYR A 130 2.63 24.34 1.38
C TYR A 130 1.98 25.34 0.44
N GLY A 131 2.56 26.53 0.31
CA GLY A 131 2.03 27.59 -0.54
C GLY A 131 3.10 28.40 -1.28
N ALA A 132 2.78 29.67 -1.55
CA ALA A 132 3.66 30.56 -2.31
C ALA A 132 4.99 30.81 -1.58
N ALA A 133 4.94 31.02 -0.27
CA ALA A 133 6.13 31.25 0.55
C ALA A 133 7.13 30.09 0.46
N GLU A 134 6.68 28.84 0.64
CA GLU A 134 7.54 27.66 0.50
C GLU A 134 8.04 27.52 -0.93
N ARG A 135 7.15 27.69 -1.92
CA ARG A 135 7.49 27.53 -3.33
C ARG A 135 8.60 28.48 -3.77
N ASP A 136 8.52 29.74 -3.36
CA ASP A 136 9.51 30.78 -3.66
C ASP A 136 10.81 30.52 -2.91
N TRP A 137 10.73 30.06 -1.66
CA TRP A 137 11.90 29.66 -0.88
C TRP A 137 12.70 28.54 -1.56
N PHE A 138 12.04 27.44 -1.95
CA PHE A 138 12.70 26.33 -2.64
C PHE A 138 13.25 26.76 -4.01
N HIS A 139 12.50 27.57 -4.76
CA HIS A 139 12.95 28.05 -6.06
C HIS A 139 14.22 28.90 -5.94
N SER A 140 14.26 29.85 -4.99
CA SER A 140 15.44 30.70 -4.76
C SER A 140 16.68 29.88 -4.38
N ARG A 141 16.50 28.81 -3.57
CA ARG A 141 17.59 27.92 -3.18
C ARG A 141 18.09 27.06 -4.33
N LEU A 142 17.23 26.66 -5.26
CA LEU A 142 17.68 25.97 -6.48
C LEU A 142 18.53 26.88 -7.37
N VAL A 143 18.15 28.15 -7.51
CA VAL A 143 18.95 29.13 -8.27
C VAL A 143 20.32 29.32 -7.62
N ALA A 144 20.36 29.49 -6.30
CA ALA A 144 21.61 29.61 -5.55
C ALA A 144 22.47 28.34 -5.66
N LEU A 145 21.87 27.14 -5.53
CA LEU A 145 22.57 25.86 -5.67
C LEU A 145 23.22 25.72 -7.05
N LYS A 146 22.48 26.03 -8.12
CA LYS A 146 22.99 25.99 -9.50
C LYS A 146 24.13 26.98 -9.73
N ALA A 147 24.11 28.14 -9.05
CA ALA A 147 25.19 29.12 -9.14
C ALA A 147 26.44 28.69 -8.34
N ALA A 148 26.27 27.96 -7.24
CA ALA A 148 27.36 27.60 -6.32
C ALA A 148 28.04 26.27 -6.64
N VAL A 149 27.37 25.33 -7.31
CA VAL A 149 27.87 23.97 -7.54
C VAL A 149 27.98 23.72 -9.05
N ALA A 150 29.20 23.76 -9.57
CA ALA A 150 29.46 23.56 -11.00
C ALA A 150 29.40 22.07 -11.42
N ASP A 151 29.71 21.15 -10.50
CA ASP A 151 29.66 19.72 -10.77
C ASP A 151 28.21 19.23 -10.89
N ALA A 152 27.86 18.68 -12.05
CA ALA A 152 26.47 18.37 -12.38
C ALA A 152 25.90 17.21 -11.54
N GLU A 153 26.72 16.22 -11.20
CA GLU A 153 26.31 15.05 -10.41
C GLU A 153 26.06 15.44 -8.95
N HIS A 154 27.01 16.14 -8.34
CA HIS A 154 26.88 16.68 -7.00
C HIS A 154 25.73 17.69 -6.91
N GLN A 155 25.56 18.56 -7.91
CA GLN A 155 24.44 19.49 -7.98
C GLN A 155 23.10 18.74 -8.03
N GLN A 156 23.01 17.65 -8.79
CA GLN A 156 21.79 16.82 -8.87
C GLN A 156 21.49 16.13 -7.53
N ALA A 157 22.49 15.55 -6.87
CA ALA A 157 22.33 14.94 -5.55
C ALA A 157 21.82 15.94 -4.50
N LEU A 158 22.42 17.15 -4.45
CA LEU A 158 21.98 18.21 -3.54
C LEU A 158 20.60 18.75 -3.89
N ARG A 159 20.26 18.84 -5.18
CA ARG A 159 18.92 19.21 -5.65
C ARG A 159 17.88 18.24 -5.12
N GLU A 160 18.12 16.94 -5.24
CA GLU A 160 17.21 15.92 -4.72
C GLU A 160 17.04 16.01 -3.21
N ALA A 161 18.14 16.13 -2.48
CA ALA A 161 18.11 16.27 -1.02
C ALA A 161 17.29 17.50 -0.59
N LEU A 162 17.52 18.65 -1.23
CA LEU A 162 16.77 19.89 -0.98
C LEU A 162 15.29 19.71 -1.32
N LEU A 163 14.97 19.20 -2.50
CA LEU A 163 13.59 19.14 -2.98
C LEU A 163 12.75 18.09 -2.26
N LYS A 164 13.35 17.02 -1.71
CA LYS A 164 12.65 16.09 -0.81
C LYS A 164 12.03 16.79 0.41
N MET A 165 12.59 17.93 0.84
CA MET A 165 12.10 18.69 1.99
C MET A 165 10.86 19.55 1.69
N GLN A 166 10.36 19.62 0.45
CA GLN A 166 9.14 20.40 0.14
C GLN A 166 7.93 19.81 0.85
N GLY A 167 7.85 18.47 0.90
CA GLY A 167 6.85 17.75 1.66
C GLY A 167 7.02 17.94 3.16
N LEU A 168 5.95 17.71 3.91
CA LEU A 168 6.00 17.62 5.35
C LEU A 168 6.17 16.15 5.77
N SER A 169 7.40 15.75 6.06
CA SER A 169 7.71 14.40 6.55
C SER A 169 7.57 14.35 8.07
N LEU A 170 6.54 13.66 8.56
CA LEU A 170 6.25 13.50 9.98
C LEU A 170 6.46 12.04 10.39
N ALA A 171 7.52 11.80 11.16
CA ALA A 171 7.97 10.45 11.49
C ALA A 171 7.78 10.06 12.95
N GLY A 172 7.67 8.75 13.17
CA GLY A 172 7.59 8.13 14.49
C GLY A 172 6.32 7.28 14.69
N SER A 173 6.25 6.63 15.84
CA SER A 173 5.18 5.69 16.21
C SER A 173 4.21 6.25 17.25
N HIS A 174 3.05 5.60 17.40
CA HIS A 174 2.01 5.82 18.41
C HIS A 174 1.45 7.24 18.39
N TRP A 175 1.04 7.71 17.22
CA TRP A 175 0.46 9.05 17.12
C TRP A 175 -0.58 9.15 16.01
N THR A 176 -1.42 10.18 16.10
CA THR A 176 -2.48 10.45 15.12
C THR A 176 -2.46 11.89 14.70
N LEU A 177 -2.52 12.14 13.39
CA LEU A 177 -2.89 13.42 12.82
C LEU A 177 -4.43 13.50 12.80
N MET A 178 -5.01 14.38 13.60
CA MET A 178 -6.46 14.41 13.82
C MET A 178 -7.02 15.81 13.61
N GLY A 179 -8.11 15.92 12.85
CA GLY A 179 -8.90 17.15 12.75
C GLY A 179 -10.18 17.12 13.57
N ALA A 180 -10.88 18.27 13.61
CA ALA A 180 -12.22 18.39 14.19
C ALA A 180 -13.33 17.73 13.34
N GLY A 181 -12.98 17.16 12.19
CA GLY A 181 -13.90 16.54 11.23
C GLY A 181 -13.52 16.92 9.80
N SER A 182 -13.67 15.98 8.86
CA SER A 182 -13.24 16.18 7.47
C SER A 182 -13.98 17.32 6.77
N ASP A 183 -15.18 17.67 7.20
CA ASP A 183 -15.98 18.80 6.69
C ASP A 183 -15.43 20.19 7.07
N VAL A 184 -14.66 20.30 8.15
CA VAL A 184 -14.31 21.60 8.76
C VAL A 184 -12.82 21.80 8.96
N THR A 185 -12.00 20.77 8.83
CA THR A 185 -10.54 20.84 8.99
C THR A 185 -9.85 20.55 7.66
N HIS A 186 -9.18 21.54 7.07
CA HIS A 186 -8.51 21.41 5.78
C HIS A 186 -7.01 21.69 5.90
N LEU A 187 -6.17 20.77 5.40
CA LEU A 187 -4.75 20.98 5.21
C LEU A 187 -4.48 21.21 3.72
N LYS A 188 -3.96 22.37 3.37
CA LYS A 188 -3.92 22.90 2.00
C LYS A 188 -2.52 22.90 1.39
N GLN A 189 -2.45 22.45 0.15
CA GLN A 189 -1.36 22.69 -0.79
C GLN A 189 -1.84 23.66 -1.87
N THR A 190 -1.40 24.92 -1.83
CA THR A 190 -1.91 25.96 -2.73
C THR A 190 -1.06 26.17 -3.99
N ARG A 191 0.17 25.62 -4.01
CA ARG A 191 1.12 25.68 -5.14
C ARG A 191 1.65 24.28 -5.49
N PRO A 192 1.96 24.02 -6.78
CA PRO A 192 2.54 22.75 -7.18
C PRO A 192 3.98 22.64 -6.69
N MET A 193 4.37 21.47 -6.18
CA MET A 193 5.75 21.17 -5.82
C MET A 193 6.63 20.99 -7.07
N LEU A 194 7.94 21.16 -6.89
CA LEU A 194 8.94 20.90 -7.93
C LEU A 194 9.36 19.43 -7.97
N PRO A 195 9.60 18.87 -9.17
CA PRO A 195 10.06 17.48 -9.30
C PRO A 195 11.53 17.37 -8.88
N LEU A 196 11.86 16.23 -8.23
CA LEU A 196 13.22 15.88 -7.84
C LEU A 196 14.16 15.89 -9.06
N HIS A 197 13.68 15.36 -10.20
CA HIS A 197 14.38 15.40 -11.48
C HIS A 197 13.57 16.14 -12.55
N ALA A 198 14.23 16.94 -13.37
CA ALA A 198 13.56 17.74 -14.41
C ALA A 198 12.83 16.88 -15.46
N SER A 199 13.30 15.66 -15.71
CA SER A 199 12.71 14.72 -16.68
C SER A 199 11.76 13.69 -16.08
N TRP A 200 11.65 13.62 -14.74
CA TRP A 200 10.76 12.66 -14.08
C TRP A 200 9.54 13.39 -13.53
N TYR A 201 8.50 13.48 -14.36
CA TYR A 201 7.29 14.25 -14.04
C TYR A 201 6.51 13.69 -12.85
N TRP A 202 6.67 12.41 -12.53
CA TRP A 202 6.07 11.74 -11.38
C TRP A 202 6.89 11.86 -10.08
N SER A 203 7.95 12.67 -10.06
CA SER A 203 8.93 12.71 -8.96
C SER A 203 8.79 13.92 -8.03
N THR A 204 7.65 14.60 -7.94
CA THR A 204 7.49 15.62 -6.89
C THR A 204 7.24 14.94 -5.52
N PRO A 205 7.61 15.58 -4.40
CA PRO A 205 7.27 15.08 -3.07
C PRO A 205 5.77 15.17 -2.76
N TRP A 206 5.38 14.54 -1.64
CA TRP A 206 4.02 14.54 -1.12
C TRP A 206 3.81 15.67 -0.10
N LEU A 207 2.62 16.25 -0.04
CA LEU A 207 2.23 17.24 0.97
C LEU A 207 2.51 16.70 2.37
N LEU A 208 1.98 15.51 2.66
CA LEU A 208 2.24 14.76 3.89
C LEU A 208 2.89 13.43 3.56
N HIS A 209 4.03 13.17 4.19
CA HIS A 209 4.68 11.87 4.21
C HIS A 209 4.77 11.39 5.66
N LEU A 210 4.07 10.30 5.97
CA LEU A 210 3.96 9.78 7.33
C LEU A 210 4.62 8.40 7.44
N GLY A 211 5.19 8.13 8.60
CA GLY A 211 5.84 6.86 8.91
C GLY A 211 7.35 7.03 9.07
N ASN A 212 8.14 6.43 8.18
CA ASN A 212 9.59 6.47 8.25
C ASN A 212 10.21 7.48 7.29
N LEU A 213 11.17 8.31 7.77
CA LEU A 213 11.89 9.26 6.91
C LEU A 213 12.72 8.59 5.80
N ALA A 214 13.19 7.37 6.07
CA ALA A 214 13.83 6.53 5.06
C ALA A 214 12.77 5.63 4.42
N GLU A 215 12.83 5.50 3.09
CA GLU A 215 11.92 4.63 2.32
C GLU A 215 11.87 3.22 2.91
N GLY A 216 10.68 2.78 3.32
CA GLY A 216 10.45 1.48 3.95
C GLY A 216 11.05 1.27 5.35
N GLY A 217 11.72 2.27 5.92
CA GLY A 217 12.38 2.17 7.22
C GLY A 217 13.78 1.56 7.20
N LYS A 218 14.38 1.46 8.40
CA LYS A 218 15.65 0.75 8.57
C LYS A 218 15.38 -0.76 8.51
N GLN A 219 16.19 -1.46 7.72
CA GLN A 219 16.27 -2.92 7.70
C GLN A 219 17.62 -3.35 8.28
N GLU A 220 17.62 -4.41 9.09
CA GLU A 220 18.85 -5.06 9.54
C GLU A 220 19.36 -6.10 8.54
N GLU A 221 20.48 -6.75 8.89
CA GLU A 221 21.09 -7.78 8.08
C GLU A 221 20.17 -8.99 7.88
N TRP A 222 20.32 -9.62 6.73
CA TRP A 222 19.55 -10.80 6.36
C TRP A 222 20.05 -12.05 7.08
N GLN A 223 19.14 -12.80 7.68
CA GLN A 223 19.36 -14.14 8.19
C GLN A 223 18.80 -15.16 7.21
N ALA A 224 19.53 -16.26 6.98
CA ALA A 224 19.09 -17.33 6.10
C ALA A 224 17.98 -18.17 6.77
N VAL A 225 17.00 -18.60 5.98
CA VAL A 225 15.91 -19.49 6.43
C VAL A 225 16.17 -20.89 5.88
N THR A 226 15.98 -21.93 6.70
CA THR A 226 16.14 -23.32 6.31
C THR A 226 15.29 -23.63 5.06
N PRO A 227 15.89 -24.17 3.99
CA PRO A 227 15.17 -24.56 2.79
C PRO A 227 14.10 -25.60 3.08
N THR A 228 12.95 -25.48 2.42
CA THR A 228 11.91 -26.51 2.51
C THR A 228 12.26 -27.72 1.64
N ARG A 229 12.00 -28.93 2.14
CA ARG A 229 12.17 -30.19 1.37
C ARG A 229 10.95 -30.54 0.51
N HIS A 230 9.81 -29.90 0.76
CA HIS A 230 8.56 -30.14 0.05
C HIS A 230 7.88 -28.81 -0.30
N ARG A 231 6.94 -28.84 -1.25
CA ARG A 231 6.10 -27.68 -1.53
C ARG A 231 5.24 -27.35 -0.31
N GLN A 232 5.31 -26.11 0.16
CA GLN A 232 4.42 -25.57 1.18
C GLN A 232 3.46 -24.58 0.49
N PRO A 233 2.14 -24.82 0.48
CA PRO A 233 1.21 -23.88 -0.10
C PRO A 233 1.19 -22.53 0.65
N ALA A 234 0.93 -21.44 -0.08
CA ALA A 234 0.63 -20.14 0.51
C ALA A 234 -0.51 -20.25 1.52
N ASP A 235 -0.50 -19.38 2.53
CA ASP A 235 -1.55 -19.23 3.56
C ASP A 235 -1.76 -20.45 4.46
N THR A 236 -0.85 -21.42 4.43
CA THR A 236 -1.04 -22.68 5.17
C THR A 236 -0.07 -22.92 6.31
N GLN A 237 1.01 -22.15 6.47
CA GLN A 237 1.97 -22.35 7.57
C GLN A 237 2.44 -21.00 8.08
N ASP A 238 2.51 -20.82 9.38
CA ASP A 238 2.90 -19.58 10.08
C ASP A 238 4.31 -19.67 10.68
N THR A 239 5.07 -20.72 10.36
CA THR A 239 6.36 -20.96 11.01
C THR A 239 7.50 -21.09 10.02
N ILE A 240 8.64 -20.54 10.40
CA ILE A 240 9.90 -20.65 9.67
C ILE A 240 11.00 -21.12 10.62
N THR A 241 12.06 -21.68 10.06
CA THR A 241 13.23 -22.11 10.84
C THR A 241 14.45 -21.38 10.27
N LEU A 242 15.23 -20.74 11.14
CA LEU A 242 16.50 -20.11 10.76
C LEU A 242 17.52 -21.19 10.41
N ALA A 243 18.33 -20.94 9.38
CA ALA A 243 19.43 -21.81 9.00
C ALA A 243 20.63 -21.62 9.95
N ASP A 244 21.51 -22.63 10.00
CA ASP A 244 22.78 -22.50 10.71
C ASP A 244 23.69 -21.51 9.95
N GLU A 245 24.23 -20.52 10.65
CA GLU A 245 25.28 -19.67 10.08
C GLU A 245 26.57 -20.48 9.99
N ALA A 246 27.19 -20.51 8.80
CA ALA A 246 28.47 -21.19 8.64
C ALA A 246 29.54 -20.49 9.49
N GLY A 247 29.90 -21.09 10.64
CA GLY A 247 31.03 -20.66 11.47
C GLY A 247 30.71 -19.88 12.74
N GLN A 248 29.46 -19.79 13.21
CA GLN A 248 29.15 -19.28 14.55
C GLN A 248 28.65 -20.40 15.47
N SER A 249 29.28 -20.55 16.63
CA SER A 249 28.87 -21.46 17.71
C SER A 249 27.50 -21.07 18.27
N ASP A 250 26.75 -22.06 18.77
CA ASP A 250 25.36 -21.96 19.28
C ASP A 250 25.12 -20.97 20.46
N GLU A 251 26.04 -20.06 20.78
CA GLU A 251 26.03 -19.19 21.96
C GLU A 251 25.98 -17.67 21.68
N THR A 252 25.48 -17.21 20.53
CA THR A 252 25.26 -15.76 20.30
C THR A 252 23.80 -15.34 20.50
N ASP A 253 23.44 -15.05 21.75
CA ASP A 253 22.17 -14.41 22.15
C ASP A 253 22.03 -12.95 21.65
N GLY A 254 23.08 -12.36 21.04
CA GLY A 254 23.16 -10.92 20.76
C GLY A 254 22.54 -10.39 19.45
N ALA A 255 22.07 -11.24 18.53
CA ALA A 255 21.50 -10.82 17.23
C ALA A 255 20.15 -11.51 16.89
N ALA A 256 19.56 -12.12 17.91
CA ALA A 256 18.46 -13.06 17.79
C ALA A 256 17.10 -12.35 17.54
N LEU A 257 16.39 -12.72 16.47
CA LEU A 257 14.99 -12.32 16.28
C LEU A 257 14.14 -12.79 17.46
N SER A 258 13.32 -11.90 18.01
CA SER A 258 12.57 -12.10 19.26
C SER A 258 11.07 -11.80 19.06
N PRO A 259 10.18 -12.35 19.91
CA PRO A 259 8.77 -11.97 19.89
C PRO A 259 8.59 -10.44 19.96
N GLY A 260 7.74 -9.90 19.10
CA GLY A 260 7.52 -8.47 18.94
C GLY A 260 8.29 -7.84 17.76
N ASP A 261 9.33 -8.51 17.24
CA ASP A 261 10.07 -8.00 16.08
C ASP A 261 9.21 -7.98 14.82
N GLU A 262 9.21 -6.85 14.13
CA GLU A 262 8.70 -6.74 12.77
C GLU A 262 9.78 -7.23 11.79
N VAL A 263 9.38 -8.02 10.80
CA VAL A 263 10.32 -8.73 9.93
C VAL A 263 9.85 -8.73 8.48
N LEU A 264 10.81 -8.66 7.55
CA LEU A 264 10.60 -8.91 6.12
C LEU A 264 11.07 -10.33 5.81
N LEU A 265 10.18 -11.17 5.30
CA LEU A 265 10.54 -12.49 4.76
C LEU A 265 10.56 -12.39 3.23
N GLU A 266 11.67 -12.80 2.61
CA GLU A 266 11.87 -12.68 1.16
C GLU A 266 12.51 -13.93 0.53
N SER A 267 12.12 -14.21 -0.71
CA SER A 267 12.83 -15.11 -1.63
C SER A 267 12.88 -14.47 -3.01
N ILE A 268 14.02 -14.61 -3.68
CA ILE A 268 14.21 -14.23 -5.09
C ILE A 268 14.59 -15.50 -5.86
N ASP A 269 13.66 -16.02 -6.65
CA ASP A 269 13.86 -17.26 -7.40
C ASP A 269 14.03 -16.97 -8.90
N LYS A 270 15.27 -17.01 -9.36
CA LYS A 270 15.65 -16.73 -10.75
C LYS A 270 15.60 -17.95 -11.67
N ARG A 271 15.24 -19.13 -11.15
CA ARG A 271 15.25 -20.35 -11.95
C ARG A 271 14.15 -20.28 -13.03
N PRO A 272 14.41 -20.74 -14.28
CA PRO A 272 13.45 -20.65 -15.37
C PRO A 272 12.09 -21.29 -15.05
N GLU A 273 12.06 -22.41 -14.32
CA GLU A 273 10.83 -23.08 -13.92
C GLU A 273 9.99 -22.23 -12.95
N SER A 274 10.62 -21.35 -12.17
CA SER A 274 9.93 -20.44 -11.27
C SER A 274 9.24 -19.33 -12.04
N VAL A 275 9.95 -18.71 -12.99
CA VAL A 275 9.41 -17.70 -13.91
C VAL A 275 8.27 -18.29 -14.73
N ALA A 276 8.47 -19.45 -15.35
CA ALA A 276 7.44 -20.15 -16.11
C ALA A 276 6.19 -20.42 -15.26
N ARG A 277 6.37 -20.89 -14.02
CA ARG A 277 5.26 -21.12 -13.08
C ARG A 277 4.55 -19.83 -12.66
N ALA A 278 5.27 -18.72 -12.54
CA ALA A 278 4.71 -17.41 -12.19
C ALA A 278 3.85 -16.82 -13.31
N LEU A 279 4.21 -17.10 -14.57
CA LEU A 279 3.52 -16.63 -15.77
C LEU A 279 2.45 -17.61 -16.27
N ALA A 280 2.51 -18.87 -15.83
CA ALA A 280 1.58 -19.91 -16.24
C ALA A 280 0.12 -19.45 -16.06
N PRO A 281 -0.75 -19.71 -17.05
CA PRO A 281 -0.56 -20.56 -18.22
C PRO A 281 0.03 -19.85 -19.45
N TYR A 282 0.49 -18.61 -19.30
CA TYR A 282 1.13 -17.86 -20.38
C TYR A 282 2.64 -18.11 -20.40
N GLN A 283 3.26 -17.67 -21.48
CA GLN A 283 4.70 -17.71 -21.69
C GLN A 283 5.31 -16.31 -21.59
N MET A 284 6.62 -16.26 -21.35
CA MET A 284 7.40 -15.02 -21.42
C MET A 284 7.28 -14.41 -22.82
N GLU A 285 6.86 -13.14 -22.90
CA GLU A 285 6.90 -12.40 -24.17
C GLU A 285 8.33 -11.97 -24.50
N LYS A 286 8.73 -12.23 -25.75
CA LYS A 286 10.00 -11.81 -26.32
C LYS A 286 9.80 -10.77 -27.40
N ASP A 287 10.80 -9.94 -27.62
CA ASP A 287 10.83 -9.11 -28.81
C ASP A 287 11.06 -9.98 -30.05
N ALA A 288 10.20 -9.84 -31.05
CA ALA A 288 10.25 -10.68 -32.24
C ALA A 288 11.49 -10.40 -33.12
N SER A 289 12.09 -9.22 -33.01
CA SER A 289 13.25 -8.83 -33.81
C SER A 289 14.57 -9.19 -33.14
N THR A 290 14.66 -9.08 -31.82
CA THR A 290 15.91 -9.33 -31.08
C THR A 290 15.92 -10.68 -30.36
N GLY A 291 14.75 -11.29 -30.11
CA GLY A 291 14.60 -12.48 -29.28
C GLY A 291 14.76 -12.22 -27.77
N GLU A 292 14.98 -10.97 -27.37
CA GLU A 292 15.16 -10.59 -25.97
C GLU A 292 13.85 -10.58 -25.20
N SER A 293 13.90 -10.92 -23.92
CA SER A 293 12.71 -10.90 -23.07
C SER A 293 12.23 -9.49 -22.78
N ARG A 294 10.91 -9.29 -22.92
CA ARG A 294 10.29 -7.99 -22.69
C ARG A 294 10.11 -7.67 -21.21
N TRP A 295 10.00 -8.70 -20.37
CA TRP A 295 9.65 -8.56 -18.96
C TRP A 295 10.86 -8.82 -18.08
N LEU A 296 11.11 -7.88 -17.17
CA LEU A 296 12.24 -7.94 -16.25
C LEU A 296 12.14 -9.12 -15.27
N ILE A 297 10.98 -9.74 -15.09
CA ILE A 297 10.82 -10.95 -14.26
C ILE A 297 11.74 -12.10 -14.69
N GLU A 298 12.17 -12.18 -15.97
CA GLU A 298 13.16 -13.19 -16.37
C GLU A 298 14.54 -12.94 -15.73
N ARG A 299 14.97 -11.68 -15.75
CA ARG A 299 16.28 -11.23 -15.22
C ARG A 299 16.27 -11.12 -13.70
N ASP A 300 15.21 -10.51 -13.17
CA ASP A 300 15.07 -10.19 -11.75
C ASP A 300 14.66 -11.42 -10.93
N GLY A 301 14.02 -12.40 -11.59
CA GLY A 301 13.45 -13.57 -10.97
C GLY A 301 12.08 -13.29 -10.35
N VAL A 302 11.49 -14.36 -9.82
CA VAL A 302 10.23 -14.29 -9.08
C VAL A 302 10.51 -13.81 -7.67
N ILE A 303 10.08 -12.59 -7.36
CA ILE A 303 10.28 -11.98 -6.05
C ILE A 303 9.04 -12.25 -5.19
N LYS A 304 9.25 -12.89 -4.05
CA LYS A 304 8.23 -13.20 -3.04
C LYS A 304 8.65 -12.52 -1.76
N ARG A 305 7.91 -11.50 -1.32
CA ARG A 305 8.19 -10.78 -0.08
C ARG A 305 6.91 -10.38 0.64
N ALA A 306 6.96 -10.37 1.96
CA ALA A 306 5.89 -9.91 2.83
C ALA A 306 6.42 -9.61 4.24
N ARG A 307 5.70 -8.75 4.96
CA ARG A 307 6.01 -8.30 6.32
C ARG A 307 5.19 -9.06 7.34
N TYR A 308 5.83 -9.42 8.45
CA TYR A 308 5.25 -10.19 9.55
C TYR A 308 5.74 -9.63 10.88
N ARG A 309 5.08 -10.05 11.97
CA ARG A 309 5.61 -9.93 13.33
C ARG A 309 6.00 -11.31 13.84
N VAL A 310 7.12 -11.42 14.53
CA VAL A 310 7.47 -12.65 15.27
C VAL A 310 6.60 -12.69 16.53
N VAL A 311 5.82 -13.75 16.72
CA VAL A 311 4.94 -13.91 17.89
C VAL A 311 5.48 -14.90 18.92
N ALA A 312 6.31 -15.84 18.49
CA ALA A 312 6.97 -16.78 19.38
C ALA A 312 8.28 -17.29 18.77
N ARG A 313 9.20 -17.71 19.63
CA ARG A 313 10.46 -18.34 19.25
C ARG A 313 10.70 -19.58 20.12
N ASP A 314 11.05 -20.68 19.47
CA ASP A 314 11.50 -21.93 20.09
C ASP A 314 12.80 -22.36 19.41
N GLY A 315 13.94 -22.12 20.07
CA GLY A 315 15.25 -22.27 19.46
C GLY A 315 15.39 -21.46 18.16
N LYS A 316 15.60 -22.15 17.02
CA LYS A 316 15.69 -21.55 15.67
C LYS A 316 14.34 -21.43 14.96
N ARG A 317 13.26 -21.95 15.56
CA ARG A 317 11.91 -21.93 14.98
C ARG A 317 11.20 -20.65 15.41
N LEU A 318 10.79 -19.85 14.43
CA LEU A 318 9.98 -18.66 14.62
C LEU A 318 8.53 -18.97 14.25
N THR A 319 7.60 -18.47 15.05
CA THR A 319 6.18 -18.38 14.70
C THR A 319 5.87 -16.94 14.33
N LEU A 320 5.24 -16.75 13.19
CA LEU A 320 4.88 -15.47 12.61
C LEU A 320 3.42 -15.13 12.90
N SER A 321 3.09 -13.84 12.87
CA SER A 321 1.75 -13.33 13.16
C SER A 321 0.70 -13.72 12.11
N LEU A 322 1.14 -14.15 10.93
CA LEU A 322 0.31 -14.55 9.79
C LEU A 322 0.88 -15.85 9.20
N PRO A 323 0.03 -16.70 8.60
CA PRO A 323 0.50 -17.69 7.65
C PRO A 323 1.37 -17.03 6.56
N VAL A 324 2.43 -17.71 6.14
CA VAL A 324 3.32 -17.27 5.06
C VAL A 324 2.50 -17.16 3.77
N VAL A 325 2.34 -15.93 3.31
CA VAL A 325 1.42 -15.56 2.22
C VAL A 325 1.88 -16.01 0.84
N HIS A 326 3.13 -16.47 0.73
CA HIS A 326 3.71 -17.01 -0.49
C HIS A 326 3.97 -18.50 -0.32
N GLU A 327 3.69 -19.27 -1.37
CA GLU A 327 4.07 -20.67 -1.41
C GLU A 327 5.59 -20.82 -1.44
N ARG A 328 6.10 -21.87 -0.81
CA ARG A 328 7.53 -22.19 -0.75
C ARG A 328 7.80 -23.49 -1.50
N PHE A 329 8.75 -23.47 -2.42
CA PHE A 329 9.16 -24.64 -3.19
C PHE A 329 10.53 -25.17 -2.78
N PRO A 330 10.80 -26.47 -2.96
CA PRO A 330 12.15 -27.00 -2.83
C PRO A 330 13.16 -26.26 -3.71
N GLY A 331 14.34 -26.01 -3.15
CA GLY A 331 15.43 -25.28 -3.81
C GLY A 331 15.29 -23.76 -3.79
N GLU A 332 14.19 -23.19 -3.29
CA GLU A 332 14.10 -21.74 -3.04
C GLU A 332 14.96 -21.35 -1.84
N GLN A 333 15.68 -20.25 -1.98
CA GLN A 333 16.44 -19.63 -0.90
C GLN A 333 15.62 -18.51 -0.28
N TRP A 334 15.29 -18.69 1.00
CA TRP A 334 14.53 -17.72 1.77
C TRP A 334 15.44 -17.03 2.77
N ARG A 335 15.18 -15.74 3.00
CA ARG A 335 15.89 -14.91 3.97
C ARG A 335 14.91 -14.05 4.75
N ILE A 336 15.26 -13.70 5.97
CA ILE A 336 14.45 -12.87 6.86
C ILE A 336 15.32 -11.78 7.50
N ALA A 337 14.80 -10.56 7.61
CA ALA A 337 15.49 -9.46 8.26
C ALA A 337 14.53 -8.71 9.20
N ARG A 338 15.07 -8.21 10.33
CA ARG A 338 14.33 -7.29 11.20
C ARG A 338 14.10 -5.96 10.48
N LEU A 339 12.88 -5.44 10.62
CA LEU A 339 12.46 -4.12 10.15
C LEU A 339 12.22 -3.20 11.35
N HIS A 340 12.36 -1.90 11.11
CA HIS A 340 12.00 -0.85 12.05
C HIS A 340 10.90 0.04 11.46
N PRO A 341 9.66 -0.46 11.30
CA PRO A 341 8.54 0.35 10.82
C PRO A 341 8.07 1.34 11.90
N ALA A 342 7.44 2.43 11.47
CA ALA A 342 6.59 3.21 12.36
C ALA A 342 5.36 2.37 12.73
N ARG A 343 4.96 2.41 14.01
CA ARG A 343 3.81 1.62 14.51
C ARG A 343 2.68 2.52 14.91
N GLU A 344 1.44 2.13 14.65
CA GLU A 344 0.24 2.83 15.13
C GLU A 344 0.23 4.31 14.80
N VAL A 345 0.38 4.61 13.50
CA VAL A 345 0.28 5.95 12.92
C VAL A 345 -1.09 6.10 12.28
N GLY A 346 -1.83 7.12 12.70
CA GLY A 346 -3.20 7.38 12.26
C GLY A 346 -3.37 8.71 11.55
N VAL A 347 -4.33 8.78 10.63
CA VAL A 347 -4.87 10.03 10.06
C VAL A 347 -6.39 10.00 10.19
N GLN A 348 -7.00 11.04 10.78
CA GLN A 348 -8.45 11.05 10.95
C GLN A 348 -9.09 12.43 10.92
N GLY A 349 -10.28 12.54 10.32
CA GLY A 349 -11.16 13.69 10.46
C GLY A 349 -10.60 14.95 9.80
N ILE A 350 -10.01 14.81 8.62
CA ILE A 350 -9.40 15.91 7.86
C ILE A 350 -9.73 15.85 6.38
N THR A 351 -9.65 17.00 5.72
CA THR A 351 -9.52 17.10 4.27
C THR A 351 -8.10 17.51 3.90
N LEU A 352 -7.48 16.76 2.98
CA LEU A 352 -6.26 17.17 2.30
C LEU A 352 -6.63 17.82 0.96
N LYS A 353 -6.27 19.08 0.78
CA LYS A 353 -6.74 19.87 -0.36
C LYS A 353 -5.58 20.40 -1.19
N GLY A 354 -5.46 19.91 -2.41
CA GLY A 354 -4.55 20.47 -3.40
C GLY A 354 -5.13 21.73 -4.06
N ASN A 355 -4.56 22.09 -5.20
CA ASN A 355 -5.06 23.19 -6.04
C ASN A 355 -4.97 22.82 -7.53
N TRP A 356 -5.07 21.52 -7.85
CA TRP A 356 -5.09 21.03 -9.22
C TRP A 356 -6.37 21.49 -9.93
N ARG A 357 -6.21 22.30 -10.99
CA ARG A 357 -7.31 22.86 -11.79
C ARG A 357 -7.19 22.56 -13.28
N GLY A 358 -6.16 21.83 -13.69
CA GLY A 358 -5.83 21.59 -15.08
C GLY A 358 -6.75 20.58 -15.78
N HIS A 359 -6.43 20.34 -17.05
CA HIS A 359 -6.96 19.22 -17.82
C HIS A 359 -5.85 18.19 -17.98
N PHE A 360 -5.95 17.07 -17.26
CA PHE A 360 -4.87 16.09 -17.16
C PHE A 360 -4.45 15.55 -18.52
N LYS A 361 -3.14 15.53 -18.75
CA LYS A 361 -2.50 14.79 -19.85
C LYS A 361 -1.37 13.95 -19.27
N HIS A 362 -1.52 12.64 -19.39
CA HIS A 362 -0.58 11.64 -18.90
C HIS A 362 0.85 11.92 -19.40
N HIS A 363 1.79 12.14 -18.47
CA HIS A 363 3.19 12.45 -18.74
C HIS A 363 3.46 13.74 -19.54
N ARG A 364 2.58 14.75 -19.46
CA ARG A 364 2.85 16.07 -20.06
C ARG A 364 3.84 16.90 -19.26
N SER A 365 3.70 16.93 -17.94
CA SER A 365 4.49 17.79 -17.06
C SER A 365 4.48 17.31 -15.62
N ALA A 366 5.41 17.80 -14.80
CA ALA A 366 5.41 17.48 -13.37
C ALA A 366 4.14 17.98 -12.66
N GLU A 367 3.58 19.10 -13.10
CA GLU A 367 2.34 19.63 -12.54
C GLU A 367 1.13 18.77 -12.90
N ASP A 368 1.12 18.12 -14.07
CA ASP A 368 0.09 17.12 -14.42
C ASP A 368 0.23 15.86 -13.58
N ASP A 369 1.45 15.33 -13.45
CA ASP A 369 1.66 13.96 -12.98
C ASP A 369 1.81 13.83 -11.46
N SER A 370 2.35 14.83 -10.77
CA SER A 370 2.60 14.72 -9.32
C SER A 370 2.56 16.02 -8.52
N GLY A 371 2.51 17.19 -9.17
CA GLY A 371 2.66 18.49 -8.50
C GLY A 371 1.74 18.76 -7.30
N PHE A 372 0.64 18.01 -7.14
CA PHE A 372 -0.29 18.07 -6.02
C PHE A 372 -0.49 16.64 -5.46
N GLY A 373 0.58 16.04 -4.96
CA GLY A 373 0.55 14.79 -4.20
C GLY A 373 0.19 15.02 -2.74
N LEU A 374 -0.80 14.31 -2.20
CA LEU A 374 -1.38 14.65 -0.90
C LEU A 374 -0.88 13.78 0.27
N LEU A 375 -1.03 12.45 0.20
CA LEU A 375 -0.73 11.57 1.34
C LEU A 375 0.13 10.37 0.93
N ASP A 376 1.31 10.25 1.54
CA ASP A 376 2.18 9.08 1.48
C ASP A 376 2.31 8.45 2.87
N LEU A 377 2.06 7.14 2.93
CA LEU A 377 2.13 6.30 4.11
C LEU A 377 3.24 5.27 3.86
N ASP A 378 4.40 5.43 4.49
CA ASP A 378 5.61 4.65 4.18
C ASP A 378 6.21 3.97 5.40
N GLY A 379 6.38 2.65 5.32
CA GLY A 379 7.00 1.87 6.39
C GLY A 379 6.16 1.86 7.68
N ILE A 380 4.84 1.76 7.56
CA ILE A 380 3.91 1.74 8.70
C ILE A 380 3.42 0.32 8.96
N THR A 381 3.35 -0.07 10.23
CA THR A 381 2.64 -1.26 10.69
C THR A 381 1.55 -0.89 11.68
N ASP A 382 0.40 -1.55 11.60
CA ASP A 382 -0.78 -1.27 12.45
C ASP A 382 -1.26 0.18 12.32
N GLY A 383 -1.34 0.73 11.10
CA GLY A 383 -1.76 2.11 10.87
C GLY A 383 -3.22 2.26 10.46
N TRP A 384 -3.72 3.49 10.43
CA TRP A 384 -5.06 3.76 9.92
C TRP A 384 -5.26 5.12 9.25
N VAL A 385 -6.25 5.17 8.36
CA VAL A 385 -6.85 6.38 7.81
C VAL A 385 -8.36 6.26 7.97
N ARG A 386 -9.03 7.25 8.58
CA ARG A 386 -10.48 7.24 8.82
C ARG A 386 -11.08 8.60 8.56
N ASP A 387 -12.22 8.68 7.87
CA ASP A 387 -12.90 9.96 7.60
C ASP A 387 -11.93 11.00 7.03
N VAL A 388 -11.41 10.69 5.83
CA VAL A 388 -10.48 11.56 5.13
C VAL A 388 -11.00 11.88 3.74
N ARG A 389 -10.97 13.16 3.39
CA ARG A 389 -11.26 13.62 2.03
C ARG A 389 -10.01 14.12 1.36
N LEU A 390 -9.87 13.82 0.07
CA LEU A 390 -8.81 14.33 -0.79
C LEU A 390 -9.46 15.11 -1.92
N ASP A 391 -9.12 16.39 -2.05
CA ASP A 391 -9.74 17.25 -3.06
C ASP A 391 -8.70 17.95 -3.95
N SER A 392 -9.01 18.05 -5.24
CA SER A 392 -8.26 18.86 -6.21
C SER A 392 -6.77 18.50 -6.26
N PHE A 393 -6.47 17.23 -6.51
CA PHE A 393 -5.11 16.66 -6.51
C PHE A 393 -4.75 15.99 -7.85
N ASN A 394 -3.49 15.61 -8.01
CA ASN A 394 -3.06 14.70 -9.09
C ASN A 394 -2.44 13.39 -8.59
N GLN A 395 -1.97 13.32 -7.35
CA GLN A 395 -1.72 12.07 -6.64
C GLN A 395 -2.41 12.08 -5.27
N GLY A 396 -3.35 11.16 -5.06
CA GLY A 396 -4.17 11.15 -3.83
C GLY A 396 -3.44 10.49 -2.67
N VAL A 397 -3.51 9.15 -2.61
CA VAL A 397 -2.93 8.34 -1.51
C VAL A 397 -1.94 7.31 -2.04
N LYS A 398 -0.78 7.20 -1.40
CA LYS A 398 0.13 6.07 -1.60
C LYS A 398 0.41 5.38 -0.28
N VAL A 399 0.17 4.07 -0.26
CA VAL A 399 0.60 3.18 0.83
C VAL A 399 1.79 2.40 0.30
N ARG A 400 2.93 2.47 0.98
CA ARG A 400 4.14 1.76 0.57
C ARG A 400 4.90 1.17 1.73
N HIS A 401 5.53 0.03 1.47
CA HIS A 401 6.32 -0.70 2.46
C HIS A 401 5.63 -0.98 3.80
N SER A 402 4.31 -1.11 3.79
CA SER A 402 3.49 -1.09 5.00
C SER A 402 2.74 -2.40 5.19
N SER A 403 2.24 -2.65 6.40
CA SER A 403 1.46 -3.86 6.69
C SER A 403 0.41 -3.68 7.79
N GLN A 404 -0.72 -4.39 7.68
CA GLN A 404 -1.80 -4.31 8.66
C GLN A 404 -2.34 -2.87 8.82
N LEU A 405 -2.70 -2.23 7.71
CA LEU A 405 -3.33 -0.90 7.71
C LEU A 405 -4.81 -1.00 7.35
N THR A 406 -5.64 -0.14 7.94
CA THR A 406 -7.00 0.09 7.46
C THR A 406 -7.15 1.52 6.97
N LEU A 407 -7.61 1.69 5.73
CA LEU A 407 -8.12 2.95 5.21
C LEU A 407 -9.63 2.80 5.09
N GLU A 408 -10.39 3.62 5.80
CA GLU A 408 -11.85 3.59 5.81
C GLU A 408 -12.45 4.98 5.64
N ASP A 409 -13.59 5.06 4.95
CA ASP A 409 -14.31 6.31 4.70
C ASP A 409 -13.41 7.37 4.05
N VAL A 410 -12.84 7.00 2.89
CA VAL A 410 -11.95 7.86 2.11
C VAL A 410 -12.67 8.33 0.85
N THR A 411 -12.85 9.64 0.70
CA THR A 411 -13.50 10.24 -0.48
C THR A 411 -12.50 11.08 -1.27
N MET A 412 -12.48 10.92 -2.59
CA MET A 412 -11.59 11.65 -3.50
C MET A 412 -12.39 12.43 -4.53
N THR A 413 -12.19 13.74 -4.61
CA THR A 413 -12.93 14.67 -5.49
C THR A 413 -11.99 15.61 -6.25
N GLY A 414 -12.56 16.34 -7.21
CA GLY A 414 -11.86 17.34 -8.02
C GLY A 414 -11.83 16.96 -9.50
N LYS A 415 -10.91 17.59 -10.25
CA LYS A 415 -10.71 17.28 -11.67
C LYS A 415 -9.86 16.01 -11.84
N PRO A 416 -10.00 15.29 -12.97
CA PRO A 416 -9.11 14.18 -13.33
C PRO A 416 -7.65 14.53 -13.12
N GLY A 417 -6.97 13.71 -12.32
CA GLY A 417 -5.54 13.74 -12.05
C GLY A 417 -4.84 12.48 -12.53
N HIS A 418 -3.64 12.21 -12.02
CA HIS A 418 -2.83 11.07 -12.42
C HIS A 418 -3.24 9.78 -11.68
N ILE A 419 -3.07 9.72 -10.36
CA ILE A 419 -3.31 8.52 -9.55
C ILE A 419 -4.20 8.85 -8.34
N ALA A 420 -5.33 8.15 -8.20
CA ALA A 420 -6.23 8.30 -7.06
C ALA A 420 -5.62 7.68 -5.78
N MET A 421 -5.36 6.38 -5.80
CA MET A 421 -4.79 5.66 -4.67
C MET A 421 -4.00 4.44 -5.12
N THR A 422 -2.89 4.12 -4.45
CA THR A 422 -2.13 2.90 -4.75
C THR A 422 -1.54 2.27 -3.50
N ILE A 423 -1.77 0.97 -3.34
CA ILE A 423 -1.08 0.11 -2.36
C ILE A 423 0.11 -0.57 -3.04
N SER A 424 1.33 -0.30 -2.58
CA SER A 424 2.58 -0.70 -3.23
C SER A 424 3.53 -1.43 -2.28
N ASP A 425 4.11 -2.58 -2.69
CA ASP A 425 5.01 -3.40 -1.84
C ASP A 425 4.52 -3.50 -0.37
N SER A 426 3.23 -3.76 -0.19
CA SER A 426 2.56 -3.77 1.12
C SER A 426 1.64 -4.99 1.23
N ASN A 427 1.38 -5.45 2.45
CA ASN A 427 0.54 -6.62 2.68
C ASN A 427 -0.44 -6.48 3.84
N GLN A 428 -1.60 -7.14 3.75
CA GLN A 428 -2.67 -7.06 4.75
C GLN A 428 -3.22 -5.64 4.93
N VAL A 429 -3.27 -4.84 3.86
CA VAL A 429 -3.94 -3.54 3.87
C VAL A 429 -5.42 -3.73 3.50
N LEU A 430 -6.33 -3.21 4.32
CA LEU A 430 -7.75 -3.11 4.05
C LEU A 430 -8.11 -1.67 3.67
N ALA A 431 -8.51 -1.44 2.43
CA ALA A 431 -9.12 -0.20 1.99
C ALA A 431 -10.63 -0.43 1.84
N ARG A 432 -11.43 0.03 2.80
CA ARG A 432 -12.90 -0.16 2.80
C ARG A 432 -13.62 1.17 2.58
N GLN A 433 -14.72 1.16 1.84
CA GLN A 433 -15.56 2.36 1.63
C GLN A 433 -14.74 3.54 1.07
N VAL A 434 -14.00 3.24 0.00
CA VAL A 434 -13.24 4.23 -0.77
C VAL A 434 -14.07 4.68 -1.96
N VAL A 435 -14.28 5.99 -2.09
CA VAL A 435 -15.09 6.60 -3.16
C VAL A 435 -14.23 7.55 -3.97
N ASP A 436 -13.91 7.16 -5.21
CA ASP A 436 -13.18 7.97 -6.18
C ASP A 436 -14.13 8.65 -7.18
N GLN A 437 -14.41 9.93 -6.92
CA GLN A 437 -15.12 10.86 -7.79
C GLN A 437 -14.18 11.85 -8.47
N SER A 438 -12.86 11.69 -8.33
CA SER A 438 -11.88 12.55 -8.99
C SER A 438 -11.72 12.23 -10.48
N HIS A 439 -12.18 11.04 -10.91
CA HIS A 439 -11.96 10.51 -12.26
C HIS A 439 -10.46 10.46 -12.62
N ALA A 440 -9.60 10.15 -11.65
CA ALA A 440 -8.17 10.00 -11.90
C ALA A 440 -7.91 8.99 -13.03
N TRP A 441 -6.82 9.23 -13.77
CA TRP A 441 -6.42 8.36 -14.87
C TRP A 441 -6.20 6.92 -14.39
N HIS A 442 -5.55 6.76 -13.24
CA HIS A 442 -5.44 5.53 -12.50
C HIS A 442 -6.37 5.58 -11.28
N ALA A 443 -7.46 4.83 -11.30
CA ALA A 443 -8.35 4.68 -10.15
C ALA A 443 -7.65 3.89 -9.02
N PRO A 444 -8.22 3.74 -7.81
CA PRO A 444 -7.57 3.00 -6.73
C PRO A 444 -7.15 1.58 -7.12
N GLY A 445 -5.95 1.17 -6.70
CA GLY A 445 -5.42 -0.15 -7.04
C GLY A 445 -4.06 -0.49 -6.43
N VAL A 446 -3.30 -1.38 -7.08
CA VAL A 446 -2.09 -2.00 -6.51
C VAL A 446 -0.87 -1.89 -7.41
N ALA A 447 0.31 -1.95 -6.82
CA ALA A 447 1.60 -1.84 -7.51
C ALA A 447 2.69 -2.67 -6.84
N ARG A 448 3.73 -3.03 -7.60
CA ARG A 448 4.92 -3.73 -7.10
C ARG A 448 4.54 -5.02 -6.38
N TYR A 449 5.33 -5.44 -5.38
CA TYR A 449 5.13 -6.68 -4.64
C TYR A 449 3.94 -6.64 -3.65
N ALA A 450 2.94 -5.80 -3.90
CA ALA A 450 1.72 -5.75 -3.12
C ALA A 450 1.00 -7.11 -3.13
N THR A 451 0.65 -7.60 -1.94
CA THR A 451 0.03 -8.91 -1.77
C THR A 451 -0.94 -8.98 -0.60
N HIS A 452 -2.01 -9.76 -0.72
CA HIS A 452 -3.01 -9.95 0.34
C HIS A 452 -3.62 -8.63 0.83
N ASN A 453 -3.85 -7.69 -0.10
CA ASN A 453 -4.57 -6.46 0.17
C ASN A 453 -6.02 -6.57 -0.31
N VAL A 454 -6.90 -5.83 0.34
CA VAL A 454 -8.35 -5.85 0.08
C VAL A 454 -8.84 -4.44 -0.20
N TYR A 455 -9.47 -4.24 -1.35
CA TYR A 455 -10.37 -3.13 -1.60
C TYR A 455 -11.80 -3.63 -1.40
N LEU A 456 -12.44 -3.27 -0.28
CA LEU A 456 -13.80 -3.62 0.06
C LEU A 456 -14.74 -2.44 -0.22
N GLU A 457 -15.75 -2.62 -1.05
CA GLU A 457 -16.73 -1.56 -1.38
C GLU A 457 -16.04 -0.32 -1.98
N LEU A 458 -15.10 -0.56 -2.91
CA LEU A 458 -14.47 0.49 -3.72
C LEU A 458 -15.46 1.00 -4.79
N GLU A 459 -15.72 2.30 -4.81
CA GLU A 459 -16.42 2.98 -5.89
C GLU A 459 -15.48 3.85 -6.71
N HIS A 460 -15.55 3.76 -8.04
CA HIS A 460 -14.93 4.70 -8.95
C HIS A 460 -15.78 4.88 -10.21
N ALA A 461 -15.50 5.93 -10.98
CA ALA A 461 -16.27 6.26 -12.18
C ALA A 461 -16.24 5.17 -13.28
N GLY A 462 -17.31 5.13 -14.10
CA GLY A 462 -17.48 4.18 -15.20
C GLY A 462 -16.52 4.39 -16.39
N ASP A 463 -15.83 5.52 -16.45
CA ASP A 463 -14.90 5.93 -17.52
C ASP A 463 -13.41 5.65 -17.19
N SER A 464 -13.16 4.95 -16.08
CA SER A 464 -11.84 4.48 -15.65
C SER A 464 -11.86 2.98 -15.30
N GLY A 465 -10.76 2.48 -14.73
CA GLY A 465 -10.58 1.11 -14.24
C GLY A 465 -9.59 1.07 -13.08
N ILE A 466 -9.63 0.01 -12.27
CA ILE A 466 -8.68 -0.19 -11.15
C ILE A 466 -7.24 -0.10 -11.63
N GLU A 467 -6.37 0.45 -10.79
CA GLU A 467 -4.95 0.52 -11.10
C GLU A 467 -4.23 -0.80 -10.86
N LEU A 468 -3.38 -1.19 -11.80
CA LEU A 468 -2.50 -2.35 -11.71
C LEU A 468 -1.11 -1.98 -12.24
N HIS A 469 -0.25 -1.40 -11.40
CA HIS A 469 1.01 -0.76 -11.85
C HIS A 469 2.17 -1.74 -12.10
N GLY A 470 1.90 -3.05 -12.18
CA GLY A 470 2.91 -4.06 -12.48
C GLY A 470 3.94 -4.27 -11.38
N GLN A 471 5.08 -4.87 -11.76
CA GLN A 471 6.18 -5.26 -10.89
C GLN A 471 5.77 -6.34 -9.86
N GLN A 472 5.17 -7.42 -10.36
CA GLN A 472 4.95 -8.70 -9.64
C GLN A 472 3.95 -8.66 -8.45
N SER A 473 2.90 -7.85 -8.51
CA SER A 473 1.78 -7.91 -7.53
C SER A 473 1.03 -9.24 -7.64
N ARG A 474 0.54 -9.77 -6.50
CA ARG A 474 -0.12 -11.09 -6.43
C ARG A 474 -1.16 -11.15 -5.33
N ASP A 475 -2.16 -12.01 -5.48
CA ASP A 475 -3.05 -12.41 -4.37
C ASP A 475 -3.78 -11.20 -3.71
N ASN A 476 -4.26 -10.23 -4.51
CA ASN A 476 -5.02 -9.05 -4.04
C ASN A 476 -6.51 -9.18 -4.42
N VAL A 477 -7.40 -8.65 -3.57
CA VAL A 477 -8.86 -8.81 -3.71
C VAL A 477 -9.55 -7.45 -3.86
N PHE A 478 -10.39 -7.34 -4.88
CA PHE A 478 -11.38 -6.27 -5.02
C PHE A 478 -12.75 -6.89 -4.77
N ASP A 479 -13.32 -6.59 -3.62
CA ASP A 479 -14.53 -7.17 -3.10
C ASP A 479 -15.66 -6.14 -3.13
N ARG A 480 -16.75 -6.44 -3.85
CA ARG A 480 -17.89 -5.53 -4.05
C ARG A 480 -17.52 -4.19 -4.69
N LYS A 481 -16.51 -4.19 -5.56
CA LYS A 481 -16.12 -3.02 -6.36
C LYS A 481 -17.27 -2.57 -7.25
N ARG A 482 -17.51 -1.26 -7.34
CA ARG A 482 -18.38 -0.61 -8.33
C ARG A 482 -17.57 0.34 -9.21
N GLY A 483 -17.58 0.15 -10.52
CA GLY A 483 -16.86 1.05 -11.43
C GLY A 483 -16.63 0.47 -12.82
N GLY A 484 -16.04 1.24 -13.71
CA GLY A 484 -15.77 0.83 -15.09
C GLY A 484 -14.65 -0.18 -15.27
N HIS A 485 -14.54 -0.67 -16.50
CA HIS A 485 -13.40 -1.38 -17.07
C HIS A 485 -13.00 -0.65 -18.36
N VAL A 486 -11.91 0.12 -18.31
CA VAL A 486 -11.43 0.93 -19.43
C VAL A 486 -9.97 0.59 -19.74
N ARG A 487 -9.65 0.40 -21.02
CA ARG A 487 -8.30 0.07 -21.47
C ARG A 487 -7.36 1.26 -21.23
N ASP A 488 -6.06 0.98 -21.18
CA ASP A 488 -5.01 2.00 -21.05
C ASP A 488 -5.09 2.84 -19.76
N ARG A 489 -5.77 2.30 -18.73
CA ARG A 489 -5.86 2.86 -17.38
C ARG A 489 -4.94 2.19 -16.36
N TRP A 490 -4.27 1.09 -16.73
CA TRP A 490 -3.25 0.48 -15.88
C TRP A 490 -1.90 1.13 -16.16
N GLY A 491 -1.11 1.41 -15.13
CA GLY A 491 0.26 1.85 -15.31
C GLY A 491 1.22 0.71 -15.67
N ALA A 492 2.48 0.84 -15.22
CA ALA A 492 3.64 0.00 -15.53
C ALA A 492 4.38 0.31 -16.85
N SER A 493 5.71 0.19 -16.79
CA SER A 493 6.56 0.09 -17.98
C SER A 493 6.44 -1.31 -18.61
N VAL A 494 6.89 -1.45 -19.87
CA VAL A 494 6.95 -2.76 -20.56
C VAL A 494 7.74 -3.79 -19.74
N GLY A 495 8.88 -3.37 -19.19
CA GLY A 495 9.73 -4.23 -18.35
C GLY A 495 9.06 -4.72 -17.06
N HIS A 496 8.11 -3.94 -16.51
CA HIS A 496 7.41 -4.31 -15.27
C HIS A 496 6.11 -5.07 -15.50
N GLN A 497 5.83 -5.47 -16.74
CA GLN A 497 4.78 -6.44 -17.00
C GLN A 497 5.16 -7.83 -16.44
N PRO A 498 4.18 -8.67 -16.08
CA PRO A 498 2.74 -8.42 -16.08
C PRO A 498 2.27 -7.38 -15.04
N ASN A 499 1.19 -6.65 -15.34
CA ASN A 499 0.50 -5.70 -14.46
C ASN A 499 0.09 -6.34 -13.12
N HIS A 500 -0.27 -7.62 -13.13
CA HIS A 500 -0.52 -8.42 -11.94
C HIS A 500 -0.27 -9.90 -12.26
N LEU A 501 0.39 -10.63 -11.37
CA LEU A 501 0.57 -12.08 -11.50
C LEU A 501 -0.71 -12.80 -11.06
N ARG A 502 -0.64 -14.08 -10.68
CA ARG A 502 -1.82 -14.81 -10.20
C ARG A 502 -2.47 -14.14 -8.98
N GLY A 503 -3.72 -14.51 -8.72
CA GLY A 503 -4.39 -14.21 -7.45
C GLY A 503 -5.08 -12.85 -7.39
N LEU A 504 -5.20 -12.13 -8.52
CA LEU A 504 -6.14 -11.02 -8.59
C LEU A 504 -7.57 -11.58 -8.54
N VAL A 505 -8.36 -11.18 -7.54
CA VAL A 505 -9.76 -11.59 -7.39
C VAL A 505 -10.67 -10.38 -7.50
N LEU A 506 -11.65 -10.45 -8.41
CA LEU A 506 -12.78 -9.54 -8.48
C LEU A 506 -14.02 -10.31 -7.98
N TRP A 507 -14.47 -10.02 -6.76
CA TRP A 507 -15.60 -10.69 -6.13
C TRP A 507 -16.82 -9.77 -6.11
N ASN A 508 -17.94 -10.24 -6.68
CA ASN A 508 -19.16 -9.46 -6.89
C ASN A 508 -18.93 -8.04 -7.46
N PRO A 509 -18.12 -7.85 -8.53
CA PRO A 509 -17.92 -6.53 -9.09
C PRO A 509 -19.18 -6.05 -9.84
N VAL A 510 -19.45 -4.76 -9.80
CA VAL A 510 -20.50 -4.08 -10.58
C VAL A 510 -19.84 -3.22 -11.66
N ASN A 511 -19.98 -3.60 -12.92
CA ASN A 511 -19.50 -2.79 -14.05
C ASN A 511 -20.48 -1.65 -14.36
N THR A 512 -20.04 -0.42 -14.14
CA THR A 512 -20.81 0.80 -14.47
C THR A 512 -20.32 1.48 -15.75
N GLY A 513 -19.24 0.97 -16.35
CA GLY A 513 -18.67 1.48 -17.60
C GLY A 513 -19.36 0.91 -18.83
N LYS A 514 -18.71 0.95 -20.00
CA LYS A 514 -19.28 0.36 -21.22
C LYS A 514 -19.40 -1.17 -21.09
N PRO A 515 -20.39 -1.80 -21.74
CA PRO A 515 -20.44 -3.26 -21.86
C PRO A 515 -19.29 -3.77 -22.73
N HIS A 516 -18.75 -4.93 -22.39
CA HIS A 516 -17.68 -5.63 -23.10
C HIS A 516 -18.14 -7.02 -23.48
N ALA A 517 -18.05 -7.37 -24.77
CA ALA A 517 -18.28 -8.75 -25.22
C ALA A 517 -17.08 -9.67 -24.92
N ALA A 518 -15.86 -9.12 -25.01
CA ALA A 518 -14.61 -9.84 -24.81
C ALA A 518 -13.53 -8.92 -24.24
N TRP A 519 -13.55 -8.69 -22.93
CA TRP A 519 -12.55 -7.94 -22.19
C TRP A 519 -11.23 -8.72 -22.10
N PRO A 520 -10.10 -8.18 -22.59
CA PRO A 520 -8.81 -8.84 -22.50
C PRO A 520 -8.10 -8.49 -21.18
N PHE A 521 -7.77 -9.51 -20.40
CA PHE A 521 -6.81 -9.40 -19.30
C PHE A 521 -5.37 -9.55 -19.77
N MET A 522 -5.18 -10.23 -20.90
CA MET A 522 -3.93 -10.31 -21.65
C MET A 522 -4.17 -9.71 -23.03
N ARG A 523 -3.76 -8.45 -23.20
CA ARG A 523 -3.94 -7.73 -24.46
C ARG A 523 -3.01 -8.27 -25.53
N ALA A 524 -3.57 -8.72 -26.64
CA ALA A 524 -2.77 -9.20 -27.76
C ALA A 524 -2.26 -8.07 -28.67
N ASP A 525 -2.92 -6.92 -28.61
CA ASP A 525 -2.72 -5.73 -29.45
C ASP A 525 -1.78 -4.70 -28.84
N SER A 526 -1.31 -4.90 -27.60
CA SER A 526 -0.48 -3.95 -26.86
C SER A 526 0.64 -4.65 -26.08
N HIS A 527 1.73 -3.93 -25.82
CA HIS A 527 2.77 -4.36 -24.87
C HIS A 527 2.31 -4.23 -23.41
N PHE A 528 1.32 -3.38 -23.16
CA PHE A 528 0.72 -3.15 -21.85
C PHE A 528 -0.58 -3.95 -21.67
N GLY A 529 -1.06 -4.09 -20.44
CA GLY A 529 -2.32 -4.75 -20.17
C GLY A 529 -2.19 -6.26 -20.06
N LYS A 530 -1.39 -6.73 -19.10
CA LYS A 530 -1.07 -8.15 -18.89
C LYS A 530 -1.41 -8.57 -17.46
N VAL A 531 -2.44 -9.38 -17.28
CA VAL A 531 -2.85 -9.92 -15.97
C VAL A 531 -2.93 -11.43 -16.07
N ILE A 532 -2.17 -12.13 -15.22
CA ILE A 532 -2.05 -13.58 -15.26
C ILE A 532 -3.25 -14.24 -14.57
N MET A 533 -4.22 -14.71 -15.37
CA MET A 533 -5.37 -15.52 -14.94
C MET A 533 -6.06 -15.02 -13.66
N PRO A 534 -6.69 -13.82 -13.71
CA PRO A 534 -7.47 -13.34 -12.58
C PRO A 534 -8.70 -14.22 -12.35
N THR A 535 -9.32 -14.07 -11.19
CA THR A 535 -10.59 -14.71 -10.83
C THR A 535 -11.68 -13.66 -10.81
N VAL A 536 -12.77 -13.87 -11.56
CA VAL A 536 -13.93 -12.98 -11.65
C VAL A 536 -15.16 -13.77 -11.26
N VAL A 537 -15.78 -13.43 -10.14
CA VAL A 537 -16.94 -14.14 -9.60
C VAL A 537 -18.08 -13.15 -9.38
N GLY A 538 -19.26 -13.49 -9.88
CA GLY A 538 -20.49 -12.75 -9.61
C GLY A 538 -20.56 -11.36 -10.24
N ALA A 539 -19.96 -11.17 -11.42
CA ALA A 539 -19.92 -9.87 -12.08
C ALA A 539 -21.32 -9.44 -12.56
N THR A 540 -21.77 -8.24 -12.19
CA THR A 540 -23.08 -7.67 -12.54
C THR A 540 -22.96 -6.28 -13.17
N GLY A 541 -24.09 -5.66 -13.52
CA GLY A 541 -24.14 -4.36 -14.21
C GLY A 541 -24.06 -4.52 -15.72
N HIS A 542 -23.32 -3.64 -16.40
CA HIS A 542 -23.11 -3.80 -17.85
C HIS A 542 -22.23 -5.01 -18.15
N ALA A 543 -22.55 -5.73 -19.23
CA ALA A 543 -21.91 -7.00 -19.59
C ALA A 543 -20.37 -6.91 -19.53
N LEU A 544 -19.75 -7.94 -18.96
CA LEU A 544 -18.30 -8.10 -18.89
C LEU A 544 -17.94 -9.52 -19.35
N GLY A 545 -18.09 -9.77 -20.63
CA GLY A 545 -17.56 -10.98 -21.26
C GLY A 545 -16.04 -10.96 -21.25
N ILE A 546 -15.40 -12.13 -21.11
CA ILE A 546 -13.94 -12.26 -20.99
C ILE A 546 -13.38 -12.82 -22.30
N ALA A 547 -12.28 -12.24 -22.78
CA ALA A 547 -11.59 -12.75 -23.96
C ALA A 547 -11.02 -14.16 -23.72
N ASN A 548 -10.85 -14.92 -24.81
CA ASN A 548 -10.26 -16.25 -24.74
C ASN A 548 -8.72 -16.21 -24.89
N ARG A 549 -8.06 -17.27 -24.41
CA ARG A 549 -6.60 -17.47 -24.49
C ARG A 549 -6.17 -17.98 -25.86
N HIS A 550 -7.06 -18.64 -26.61
CA HIS A 550 -6.77 -19.12 -27.95
C HIS A 550 -6.39 -17.97 -28.89
N ASP A 551 -7.20 -16.92 -28.95
CA ASP A 551 -6.97 -15.74 -29.77
C ASP A 551 -5.71 -14.98 -29.35
N TYR A 552 -5.46 -14.87 -28.05
CA TYR A 552 -4.22 -14.30 -27.55
C TYR A 552 -3.02 -15.10 -28.06
N ALA A 553 -3.02 -16.42 -27.87
CA ALA A 553 -1.95 -17.31 -28.29
C ALA A 553 -1.73 -17.27 -29.80
N ARG A 554 -2.81 -17.33 -30.59
CA ARG A 554 -2.78 -17.23 -32.06
C ARG A 554 -2.14 -15.92 -32.53
N VAL A 555 -2.53 -14.78 -31.95
CA VAL A 555 -1.96 -13.48 -32.30
C VAL A 555 -0.49 -13.37 -31.88
N MET A 556 -0.13 -13.89 -30.71
CA MET A 556 1.26 -13.85 -30.25
C MET A 556 2.19 -14.75 -31.07
N ASN A 557 1.74 -15.94 -31.46
CA ASN A 557 2.45 -16.81 -32.42
C ASN A 557 2.65 -16.09 -33.76
N ALA A 558 1.59 -15.49 -34.31
CA ALA A 558 1.66 -14.76 -35.57
C ALA A 558 2.62 -13.55 -35.53
N LYS A 559 2.82 -12.97 -34.34
CA LYS A 559 3.78 -11.89 -34.11
C LYS A 559 5.20 -12.38 -33.82
N GLY A 560 5.43 -13.68 -33.64
CA GLY A 560 6.73 -14.22 -33.21
C GLY A 560 7.16 -13.78 -31.80
N VAL A 561 6.20 -13.39 -30.95
CA VAL A 561 6.47 -12.87 -29.58
C VAL A 561 6.55 -14.00 -28.56
N THR A 562 5.82 -15.10 -28.81
CA THR A 562 5.80 -16.33 -28.00
C THR A 562 5.45 -17.52 -28.89
N GLU A 563 5.58 -18.75 -28.39
CA GLU A 563 5.26 -19.98 -29.14
C GLU A 563 4.31 -20.89 -28.36
N TYR A 564 3.02 -20.82 -28.66
CA TYR A 564 2.01 -21.73 -28.14
C TYR A 564 1.73 -22.86 -29.12
N ASP A 565 2.18 -24.08 -28.82
CA ASP A 565 1.83 -25.30 -29.55
C ASP A 565 1.58 -26.48 -28.57
N PRO A 566 0.38 -27.07 -28.51
CA PRO A 566 -0.83 -26.67 -29.25
C PRO A 566 -1.41 -25.34 -28.73
N LEU A 567 -2.24 -24.69 -29.56
CA LEU A 567 -3.04 -23.56 -29.12
C LEU A 567 -4.01 -23.99 -28.00
N PRO A 568 -4.30 -23.10 -27.01
CA PRO A 568 -5.34 -23.36 -26.03
C PRO A 568 -6.70 -23.66 -26.67
N PRO A 569 -7.60 -24.41 -26.01
CA PRO A 569 -8.99 -24.57 -26.46
C PRO A 569 -9.68 -23.22 -26.70
N MET A 570 -10.61 -23.15 -27.66
CA MET A 570 -11.30 -21.90 -28.01
C MET A 570 -12.15 -21.31 -26.87
N ASP A 571 -12.64 -22.17 -25.98
CA ASP A 571 -13.42 -21.82 -24.78
C ASP A 571 -12.54 -21.48 -23.57
N ALA A 572 -11.21 -21.60 -23.68
CA ALA A 572 -10.29 -21.31 -22.59
C ALA A 572 -10.22 -19.81 -22.33
N LEU A 573 -10.97 -19.30 -21.35
CA LEU A 573 -10.97 -17.89 -20.97
C LEU A 573 -9.63 -17.42 -20.39
N GLN A 574 -9.37 -16.10 -20.49
CA GLN A 574 -8.21 -15.43 -19.87
C GLN A 574 -8.35 -15.22 -18.36
N ALA A 575 -9.48 -15.63 -17.76
CA ALA A 575 -9.76 -15.56 -16.34
C ALA A 575 -10.50 -16.82 -15.88
N ARG A 576 -10.47 -17.09 -14.58
CA ARG A 576 -11.42 -18.01 -13.95
C ARG A 576 -12.73 -17.26 -13.73
N VAL A 577 -13.82 -17.72 -14.33
CA VAL A 577 -15.11 -17.04 -14.29
C VAL A 577 -16.15 -17.93 -13.63
N GLU A 578 -16.94 -17.37 -12.71
CA GLU A 578 -18.08 -18.03 -12.07
C GLU A 578 -19.26 -17.04 -11.99
N SER A 579 -20.46 -17.49 -12.37
CA SER A 579 -21.71 -16.72 -12.36
C SER A 579 -21.63 -15.32 -13.03
N PRO A 580 -21.26 -15.22 -14.32
CA PRO A 580 -21.31 -13.93 -15.02
C PRO A 580 -22.76 -13.46 -15.19
N GLY A 581 -23.05 -12.23 -14.78
CA GLY A 581 -24.38 -11.62 -14.86
C GLY A 581 -25.21 -11.71 -13.57
N GLU A 582 -24.76 -12.44 -12.57
CA GLU A 582 -25.50 -12.69 -11.32
C GLU A 582 -24.56 -12.59 -10.12
N ALA A 583 -24.93 -11.81 -9.09
CA ALA A 583 -24.13 -11.74 -7.86
C ALA A 583 -24.19 -13.08 -7.10
N VAL A 584 -23.12 -13.45 -6.41
CA VAL A 584 -23.03 -14.71 -5.65
C VAL A 584 -23.05 -14.48 -4.14
N GLU A 585 -23.40 -15.54 -3.40
CA GLU A 585 -23.14 -15.62 -1.97
C GLU A 585 -21.81 -16.33 -1.66
N PRO A 586 -21.04 -15.87 -0.65
CA PRO A 586 -21.31 -14.71 0.19
C PRO A 586 -21.19 -13.38 -0.58
N ALA A 587 -22.00 -12.41 -0.22
CA ALA A 587 -21.98 -11.08 -0.83
C ALA A 587 -20.60 -10.39 -0.78
N SER A 588 -19.78 -10.69 0.24
CA SER A 588 -18.38 -10.27 0.38
C SER A 588 -17.51 -11.47 0.75
N LEU A 589 -16.45 -11.70 -0.03
CA LEU A 589 -15.46 -12.73 0.25
C LEU A 589 -14.65 -12.40 1.51
N TYR A 590 -14.20 -11.15 1.67
CA TYR A 590 -13.41 -10.73 2.82
C TYR A 590 -14.19 -10.93 4.13
N ARG A 591 -15.44 -10.46 4.19
CA ARG A 591 -16.28 -10.60 5.39
C ARG A 591 -16.54 -12.07 5.73
N ALA A 592 -16.81 -12.91 4.73
CA ALA A 592 -17.03 -14.34 4.97
C ALA A 592 -15.76 -15.07 5.41
N GLN A 593 -14.59 -14.74 4.85
CA GLN A 593 -13.31 -15.27 5.32
C GLN A 593 -12.99 -14.83 6.75
N ARG A 594 -13.34 -13.59 7.10
CA ARG A 594 -13.20 -13.03 8.45
C ARG A 594 -14.07 -13.77 9.46
N GLU A 595 -15.34 -13.96 9.14
CA GLU A 595 -16.31 -14.69 9.95
C GLU A 595 -15.83 -16.14 10.20
N LEU A 596 -15.44 -16.84 9.13
CA LEU A 596 -14.89 -18.20 9.24
C LEU A 596 -13.65 -18.28 10.16
N LEU A 597 -12.78 -17.28 10.12
CA LEU A 597 -11.61 -17.19 11.00
C LEU A 597 -12.02 -16.98 12.47
N GLN A 598 -13.04 -16.18 12.73
CA GLN A 598 -13.55 -15.88 14.07
C GLN A 598 -14.25 -17.10 14.69
N GLU A 599 -15.11 -17.77 13.93
CA GLU A 599 -15.81 -19.02 14.35
C GLU A 599 -14.86 -20.14 14.77
N THR A 600 -13.61 -20.13 14.29
CA THR A 600 -12.62 -21.17 14.61
C THR A 600 -11.75 -20.80 15.83
N ARG A 601 -11.78 -19.54 16.28
CA ARG A 601 -11.06 -19.07 17.47
C ARG A 601 -11.88 -19.20 18.75
N GLU A 602 -13.21 -19.17 18.62
CA GLU A 602 -14.19 -19.54 19.65
C GLU A 602 -14.30 -21.06 19.78
#